data_AF-A0A932X4J3-F1
#
_entry.id   AF-A0A932X4J3-F1
#
_cell.length_a   1.000
_cell.length_b   1.000
_cell.length_c   1.000
_cell.angle_alpha   90.00
_cell.angle_beta   90.00
_cell.angle_gamma   90.00
#
_symmetry.space_group_name_H-M   'P 1'
#
loop_
_entity.id
_entity.type
_entity.pdbx_description
1 polymer ?
#
loop_
_entity_poly.entity_id
_entity_poly.type
_entity_poly.pdbx_seq_one_letter_code
_entity_poly.pdbx_strand_id
1 'polypeptide(L)'
;MQVTVIEAISRMLRATMQEQGSMLYVQSGERTEVILRGDAAERRILQGPPRVFEQLRARLLEMATFRAPESAMTREGQILYLVDGSMQPFMIRETRSVLEPNACLLTLCYLPDD
;
A
#
# COMPACT_ATOMS: atom_id res chain seq x y z
N MET A 1 -1.67 22.11 6.62
CA MET A 1 -0.40 21.40 6.39
C MET A 1 -0.62 20.41 5.25
N GLN A 2 0.07 20.54 4.11
CA GLN A 2 -0.03 19.58 3.00
C GLN A 2 0.87 18.38 3.34
N VAL A 3 0.30 17.18 3.46
CA VAL A 3 1.06 15.94 3.65
C VAL A 3 1.60 15.53 2.27
N THR A 4 2.91 15.34 2.16
CA THR A 4 3.52 14.83 0.93
C THR A 4 3.22 13.34 0.74
N VAL A 5 3.27 12.85 -0.50
CA VAL A 5 3.05 11.43 -0.83
C VAL A 5 4.03 10.52 -0.06
N ILE A 6 5.28 10.97 0.11
CA ILE A 6 6.31 10.23 0.85
C ILE A 6 5.95 10.13 2.34
N GLU A 7 5.54 11.24 2.97
CA GLU A 7 5.12 11.22 4.38
C GLU A 7 3.89 10.35 4.60
N ALA A 8 2.95 10.33 3.64
CA ALA A 8 1.80 9.43 3.67
C ALA A 8 2.24 7.96 3.63
N ILE A 9 3.17 7.60 2.74
CA ILE A 9 3.74 6.24 2.66
C ILE A 9 4.47 5.87 3.96
N SER A 10 5.28 6.77 4.52
CA SER A 10 5.97 6.52 5.80
C SER A 10 4.99 6.24 6.94
N ARG A 11 3.89 7.02 7.01
CA ARG A 11 2.83 6.82 8.01
C ARG A 11 2.10 5.50 7.80
N MET A 12 1.81 5.14 6.55
CA MET A 12 1.17 3.88 6.18
C MET A 12 2.03 2.67 6.59
N LEU A 13 3.30 2.64 6.21
CA LEU A 13 4.23 1.55 6.55
C LEU A 13 4.41 1.38 8.05
N ARG A 14 4.55 2.49 8.79
CA ARG A 14 4.63 2.48 10.25
C ARG A 14 3.35 1.93 10.89
N ALA A 15 2.18 2.35 10.40
CA ALA A 15 0.91 1.84 10.90
C ALA A 15 0.75 0.34 10.64
N THR A 16 1.17 -0.14 9.46
CA THR A 16 1.13 -1.57 9.12
C THR A 16 1.96 -2.43 10.08
N MET A 17 3.12 -1.95 10.50
CA MET A 17 3.96 -2.64 11.50
C MET A 17 3.32 -2.66 12.90
N GLN A 18 2.76 -1.54 13.34
CA GLN A 18 2.20 -1.43 14.69
C GLN A 18 1.00 -2.36 14.91
N GLU A 19 0.20 -2.60 13.87
CA GLU A 19 -1.01 -3.41 13.96
C GLU A 19 -0.81 -4.88 13.52
N GLN A 20 0.44 -5.33 13.29
CA GLN A 20 0.90 -6.73 13.11
C GLN A 20 0.14 -7.64 12.11
N GLY A 21 -0.79 -7.12 11.32
CA GLY A 21 -1.57 -7.93 10.36
C GLY A 21 -2.14 -7.12 9.19
N SER A 22 -1.61 -5.92 8.99
CA SER A 22 -2.42 -4.86 8.42
C SER A 22 -2.41 -4.82 6.91
N MET A 23 -3.37 -5.48 6.26
CA MET A 23 -3.63 -5.24 4.83
C MET A 23 -4.02 -3.77 4.64
N LEU A 24 -3.15 -3.02 3.98
CA LEU A 24 -3.50 -1.68 3.49
C LEU A 24 -4.18 -1.79 2.14
N TYR A 25 -5.48 -1.56 2.09
CA TYR A 25 -6.19 -1.44 0.82
C TYR A 25 -6.07 -0.02 0.30
N VAL A 26 -5.67 0.11 -0.96
CA VAL A 26 -5.82 1.37 -1.67
C VAL A 26 -6.65 1.11 -2.91
N GLN A 27 -7.86 1.68 -2.92
CA GLN A 27 -8.84 1.52 -4.00
C GLN A 27 -9.02 2.84 -4.74
N SER A 28 -9.14 2.75 -6.07
CA SER A 28 -9.58 3.86 -6.92
C SER A 28 -11.08 3.74 -7.18
N GLY A 29 -11.85 4.77 -6.84
CA GLY A 29 -13.26 4.96 -7.17
C GLY A 29 -13.54 6.46 -7.32
N GLU A 30 -14.71 6.96 -6.91
CA GLU A 30 -14.94 8.42 -6.82
C GLU A 30 -13.97 9.12 -5.86
N ARG A 31 -13.43 8.38 -4.89
CA ARG A 31 -12.41 8.82 -3.93
C ARG A 31 -11.40 7.71 -3.69
N THR A 32 -10.17 8.11 -3.38
CA THR A 32 -9.15 7.22 -2.85
C THR A 32 -9.36 7.03 -1.37
N GLU A 33 -9.39 5.79 -0.92
CA GLU A 33 -9.36 5.44 0.50
C GLU A 33 -8.17 4.54 0.79
N VAL A 34 -7.51 4.81 1.91
CA VAL A 34 -6.53 3.90 2.52
C VAL A 34 -7.14 3.32 3.76
N ILE A 35 -7.32 2.00 3.75
CA ILE A 35 -7.94 1.26 4.85
C ILE A 35 -6.89 0.34 5.45
N LEU A 36 -6.70 0.45 6.76
CA LEU A 36 -5.89 -0.45 7.55
C LEU A 36 -6.81 -1.52 8.14
N ARG A 37 -6.61 -2.78 7.77
CA ARG A 37 -7.32 -3.92 8.36
C ARG A 37 -6.38 -4.70 9.27
N GLY A 38 -6.43 -4.44 10.57
CA GLY A 38 -5.73 -5.22 11.58
C GLY A 38 -6.62 -6.31 12.18
N ASP A 39 -6.07 -7.10 13.11
CA ASP A 39 -6.78 -8.22 13.75
C ASP A 39 -8.02 -7.78 14.54
N ALA A 40 -7.99 -6.56 15.08
CA ALA A 40 -9.05 -6.04 15.95
C ALA A 40 -10.16 -5.30 15.20
N ALA A 41 -9.83 -4.61 14.10
CA ALA A 41 -10.78 -3.78 13.36
C ALA A 41 -10.24 -3.29 12.01
N GLU A 42 -11.16 -2.85 11.15
CA GLU A 42 -10.87 -2.01 9.99
C GLU A 42 -10.95 -0.53 10.33
N ARG A 43 -9.96 0.24 9.88
CA ARG A 43 -9.90 1.68 10.10
C ARG A 43 -9.46 2.41 8.83
N ARG A 44 -10.24 3.41 8.42
CA ARG A 44 -9.84 4.34 7.35
C ARG A 44 -8.80 5.31 7.90
N ILE A 45 -7.63 5.38 7.26
CA ILE A 45 -6.51 6.21 7.72
C ILE A 45 -6.19 7.37 6.76
N LEU A 46 -6.65 7.30 5.51
CA LEU A 46 -6.51 8.40 4.54
C LEU A 46 -7.67 8.38 3.54
N GLN A 47 -8.18 9.56 3.19
CA GLN A 47 -9.15 9.77 2.11
C GLN A 47 -8.69 10.95 1.24
N GLY A 48 -8.76 10.82 -0.08
CA GLY A 48 -8.29 11.85 -0.99
C GLY A 48 -8.84 11.73 -2.41
N PRO A 49 -8.50 12.67 -3.30
CA PRO A 49 -8.88 12.59 -4.71
C PRO A 49 -8.08 11.50 -5.43
N PRO A 50 -8.60 10.91 -6.52
CA PRO A 50 -7.96 9.81 -7.28
C PRO A 50 -6.50 10.05 -7.67
N ARG A 51 -6.11 11.29 -8.01
CA ARG A 51 -4.71 11.65 -8.30
C ARG A 51 -3.73 11.32 -7.18
N VAL A 52 -4.18 11.34 -5.92
CA VAL A 52 -3.34 11.00 -4.76
C VAL A 52 -3.10 9.50 -4.71
N PHE A 53 -4.10 8.68 -5.10
CA PHE A 53 -3.88 7.25 -5.27
C PHE A 53 -2.83 6.95 -6.33
N GLU A 54 -2.93 7.58 -7.50
CA GLU A 54 -1.99 7.34 -8.60
C GLU A 54 -0.55 7.64 -8.17
N GLN A 55 -0.35 8.74 -7.43
CA GLN A 55 0.95 9.11 -6.89
C GLN A 55 1.44 8.14 -5.81
N LEU A 56 0.58 7.75 -4.85
CA LEU A 56 0.90 6.77 -3.82
C LEU A 56 1.27 5.42 -4.44
N ARG A 57 0.45 4.96 -5.39
CA ARG A 57 0.66 3.74 -6.16
C ARG A 57 1.98 3.78 -6.89
N ALA A 58 2.19 4.77 -7.75
CA ALA A 58 3.42 4.90 -8.53
C ALA A 58 4.64 4.85 -7.61
N ARG A 59 4.60 5.60 -6.50
CA ARG A 59 5.73 5.64 -5.57
C ARG A 59 5.96 4.33 -4.82
N LEU A 60 4.91 3.65 -4.38
CA LEU A 60 5.02 2.32 -3.75
C LEU A 60 5.54 1.27 -4.73
N LEU A 61 5.10 1.32 -6.00
CA LEU A 61 5.57 0.43 -7.05
C LEU A 61 7.05 0.69 -7.40
N GLU A 62 7.49 1.96 -7.44
CA GLU A 62 8.91 2.31 -7.62
C GLU A 62 9.80 1.78 -6.47
N MET A 63 9.27 1.73 -5.25
CA MET A 63 9.98 1.22 -4.08
C MET A 63 10.06 -0.30 -4.04
N ALA A 64 9.22 -0.99 -4.81
CA ALA A 64 9.07 -2.44 -4.74
C ALA A 64 9.87 -3.17 -5.83
N THR A 65 10.50 -4.27 -5.43
CA THR A 65 11.11 -5.22 -6.38
C THR A 65 10.08 -6.27 -6.76
N PHE A 66 9.64 -6.29 -8.02
CA PHE A 66 8.65 -7.24 -8.55
C PHE A 66 9.30 -8.38 -9.33
N ARG A 67 8.76 -9.58 -9.19
CA ARG A 67 9.12 -10.73 -10.03
C ARG A 67 8.25 -10.86 -11.28
N ALA A 68 6.98 -10.47 -11.17
CA ALA A 68 6.00 -10.59 -12.25
C ALA A 68 6.00 -9.36 -13.18
N PRO A 69 5.77 -9.55 -14.50
CA PRO A 69 5.69 -8.45 -15.45
C PRO A 69 4.49 -7.55 -15.16
N GLU A 70 4.54 -6.29 -15.63
CA GLU A 70 3.50 -5.30 -15.40
C GLU A 70 2.12 -5.68 -15.97
N SER A 71 2.08 -6.52 -17.00
CA SER A 71 0.84 -7.00 -17.60
C SER A 71 0.06 -8.02 -16.75
N ALA A 72 0.65 -8.57 -15.70
CA ALA A 72 -0.02 -9.59 -14.89
C ALA A 72 -1.21 -8.99 -14.12
N MET A 73 -2.30 -9.76 -14.05
CA MET A 73 -3.53 -9.40 -13.34
C MET A 73 -3.28 -9.13 -11.85
N THR A 74 -2.43 -9.96 -11.26
CA THR A 74 -1.93 -9.82 -9.89
C THR A 74 -0.42 -9.84 -9.92
N ARG A 75 0.20 -8.90 -9.21
CA ARG A 75 1.66 -8.78 -9.09
C ARG A 75 2.06 -8.66 -7.64
N GLU A 76 3.10 -9.37 -7.26
CA GLU A 76 3.68 -9.30 -5.94
C GLU A 76 5.12 -8.79 -6.00
N GLY A 77 5.46 -7.93 -5.06
CA GLY A 77 6.78 -7.36 -4.89
C GLY A 77 7.13 -7.16 -3.43
N GLN A 78 8.39 -6.85 -3.19
CA GLN A 78 8.92 -6.59 -1.85
C GLN A 78 9.45 -5.17 -1.76
N ILE A 79 9.07 -4.47 -0.68
CA ILE A 79 9.60 -3.18 -0.29
C ILE A 79 10.48 -3.40 0.94
N LEU A 80 11.71 -2.92 0.90
CA LEU A 80 12.56 -2.84 2.08
C LEU A 80 12.58 -1.38 2.56
N TYR A 81 12.09 -1.13 3.77
CA TYR A 81 11.91 0.24 4.26
C TYR A 81 12.47 0.44 5.67
N LEU A 82 13.12 1.58 5.91
CA LEU A 82 13.66 1.93 7.22
C LEU A 82 12.53 2.44 8.13
N VAL A 83 12.20 1.68 9.17
CA VAL A 83 11.25 2.08 10.22
C VAL A 83 11.96 2.08 11.55
N ASP A 84 11.94 3.23 12.23
CA ASP A 84 12.51 3.43 13.57
C ASP A 84 13.96 2.91 13.72
N GLY A 85 14.76 3.07 12.66
CA GLY A 85 16.19 2.71 12.66
C GLY A 85 16.50 1.28 12.21
N SER A 86 15.49 0.48 11.87
CA SER A 86 15.67 -0.89 11.37
C SER A 86 15.07 -1.06 9.98
N MET A 87 15.75 -1.81 9.10
CA MET A 87 15.21 -2.17 7.79
C MET A 87 14.15 -3.25 7.97
N GLN A 88 12.95 -3.00 7.43
CA GLN A 88 11.79 -3.85 7.60
C GLN A 88 11.24 -4.27 6.23
N PRO A 89 11.02 -5.57 5.99
CA PRO A 89 10.47 -6.03 4.73
C PRO A 89 8.93 -5.94 4.74
N PHE A 90 8.37 -5.51 3.61
CA PHE A 90 6.94 -5.46 3.35
C PHE A 90 6.64 -6.15 2.02
N MET A 91 5.62 -7.00 2.00
CA MET A 91 5.03 -7.48 0.76
C MET A 91 4.04 -6.46 0.24
N ILE A 92 4.16 -6.11 -1.04
CA ILE A 92 3.13 -5.38 -1.77
C ILE A 92 2.50 -6.31 -2.81
N ARG A 93 1.18 -6.30 -2.89
CA ARG A 93 0.41 -6.97 -3.93
C ARG A 93 -0.45 -5.95 -4.65
N GLU A 94 -0.31 -5.91 -5.97
CA GLU A 94 -1.18 -5.17 -6.87
C GLU A 94 -2.18 -6.14 -7.51
N THR A 95 -3.47 -5.83 -7.47
CA THR A 95 -4.53 -6.60 -8.15
C THR A 95 -5.39 -5.66 -8.96
N ARG A 96 -5.42 -5.85 -10.28
CA ARG A 96 -6.26 -5.05 -11.19
C ARG A 96 -7.71 -5.53 -11.12
N SER A 97 -8.67 -4.64 -11.34
CA SER A 97 -10.09 -5.04 -11.43
C SER A 97 -10.43 -5.52 -12.84
N VAL A 98 -11.23 -6.58 -12.93
CA VAL A 98 -11.80 -7.05 -14.21
C VAL A 98 -12.98 -6.18 -14.64
N LEU A 99 -13.76 -5.69 -13.67
CA LEU A 99 -15.01 -4.98 -13.90
C LEU A 99 -14.78 -3.48 -14.20
N GLU A 100 -13.70 -2.92 -13.64
CA GLU A 100 -13.37 -1.51 -13.73
C GLU A 100 -11.90 -1.36 -14.15
N PRO A 101 -11.59 -1.11 -15.44
CA PRO A 101 -10.21 -1.12 -15.94
C PRO A 101 -9.25 -0.14 -15.24
N ASN A 102 -9.80 0.91 -14.61
CA ASN A 102 -9.05 1.92 -13.88
C ASN A 102 -8.97 1.64 -12.37
N ALA A 103 -9.73 0.65 -11.88
CA ALA A 103 -9.69 0.27 -10.48
C ALA A 103 -8.56 -0.74 -10.25
N CYS A 104 -7.80 -0.48 -9.20
CA CYS A 104 -6.72 -1.34 -8.75
C CYS A 104 -6.78 -1.39 -7.23
N LEU A 105 -6.48 -2.57 -6.69
CA LEU A 105 -6.30 -2.79 -5.27
C LEU A 105 -4.81 -2.98 -5.01
N LEU A 106 -4.23 -2.07 -4.24
CA LEU A 106 -2.95 -2.33 -3.60
C LEU A 106 -3.19 -2.93 -2.22
N THR A 107 -2.41 -3.94 -1.88
CA THR A 107 -2.33 -4.54 -0.54
C THR A 107 -0.89 -4.47 -0.06
N LEU A 108 -0.65 -4.02 1.16
CA LEU A 108 0.66 -4.02 1.79
C LEU A 108 0.60 -4.84 3.08
N CYS A 109 1.57 -5.72 3.29
CA CYS A 109 1.69 -6.54 4.49
C CYS A 109 3.12 -6.47 5.04
N TYR A 110 3.26 -6.34 6.35
CA TYR A 110 4.56 -6.51 7.01
C TYR A 110 4.96 -7.99 7.00
N LEU A 111 6.23 -8.28 6.72
CA LEU A 111 6.80 -9.61 6.89
C LEU A 111 7.67 -9.61 8.15
N PRO A 112 7.23 -10.15 9.28
CA PRO A 112 8.14 -10.38 10.39
C PRO A 112 9.23 -11.36 9.96
N ASP A 113 10.47 -11.12 10.40
CA ASP A 113 11.51 -12.14 10.36
C ASP A 113 11.04 -13.28 11.30
N ASP A 114 10.86 -14.49 10.75
CA ASP A 114 10.53 -15.72 11.51
C ASP A 114 11.51 -15.96 12.68
#